data_AF-A0A7W1XVE4-F1
#
_entry.id   AF-A0A7W1XVE4-F1
#
_cell.length_a   1.000
_cell.length_b   1.000
_cell.length_c   1.000
_cell.angle_alpha   90.00
_cell.angle_beta   90.00
_cell.angle_gamma   90.00
#
_symmetry.space_group_name_H-M   'P 1'
#
loop_
_entity.id
_entity.type
_entity.pdbx_description
1 polymer ?
#
loop_
_entity_poly.entity_id
_entity_poly.type
_entity_poly.pdbx_seq_one_letter_code
_entity_poly.pdbx_strand_id
1 'polypeptide(L)'
;MSTVPKGWFVVRDSLPETCGAPAEAPQSPGGHELRLDLWKGNLPERLPDDLGPVIVTDRGGATSPESGARTTLRNRLCQRPEAWLDVDPLKDAPPAEGIPWILSRHLDEDSEDAVNTAIREARERGACAAKVVLPETTPLKRRLEVLLETSKSDFPCVAFAMSRLNHADRLWAMESGQPWGYLNDDTPGITIPGLPKRSELARRYRWQSPGTDLDRFLILGHDVRHSLSPDWHNRLFAEKGIAARFYPWSTDHPETDLQAWTESGFNPIQGLAITAPHKHWARQAGDGIQTDCERHSAWNTLVQNGGVYRGTSTDGPGALALFEMSLGSREALQGRRVAILGRGGAAQSVAASLADQEMEIVLHCRPGTRHHRELAEDRYVISEQPAEIASADLLINATGSDAEDSPEWPWSLDLFQGEAALEMDYSRGETAFEKTLREDQGMEVWSGFDFFASQARLQARHFYGIEVSLHTAIEMVREIRLERGRDNYPVIS
;
A
#
# COMPACT_ATOMS: atom_id res chain seq x y z
N MET A 1 -36.04 -8.30 2.59
CA MET A 1 -34.82 -7.95 3.35
C MET A 1 -33.72 -8.92 2.93
N SER A 2 -32.47 -8.47 2.81
CA SER A 2 -31.35 -9.33 2.37
C SER A 2 -31.15 -10.46 3.38
N THR A 3 -31.07 -11.71 2.92
CA THR A 3 -30.79 -12.88 3.78
C THR A 3 -29.29 -13.03 4.11
N VAL A 4 -28.45 -12.17 3.53
CA VAL A 4 -26.98 -12.26 3.55
C VAL A 4 -26.39 -10.90 3.91
N PRO A 5 -25.27 -10.84 4.66
CA PRO A 5 -24.52 -9.60 4.88
C PRO A 5 -24.10 -8.95 3.56
N LYS A 6 -24.11 -7.60 3.51
CA LYS A 6 -23.66 -6.85 2.34
C LYS A 6 -22.80 -5.66 2.71
N GLY A 7 -21.75 -5.40 1.93
CA GLY A 7 -20.86 -4.26 2.10
C GLY A 7 -19.79 -4.49 3.18
N TRP A 8 -19.24 -3.40 3.70
CA TRP A 8 -18.12 -3.47 4.64
C TRP A 8 -18.57 -3.54 6.11
N PHE A 9 -18.05 -4.50 6.87
CA PHE A 9 -18.32 -4.66 8.29
C PHE A 9 -17.10 -4.22 9.12
N VAL A 10 -17.30 -3.23 10.00
CA VAL A 10 -16.24 -2.78 10.91
C VAL A 10 -16.15 -3.75 12.09
N VAL A 11 -14.97 -4.35 12.30
CA VAL A 11 -14.72 -5.30 13.39
C VAL A 11 -14.61 -4.54 14.71
N ARG A 12 -15.34 -4.98 15.74
CA ARG A 12 -15.40 -4.32 17.05
C ARG A 12 -15.32 -5.30 18.22
N ASP A 13 -14.65 -4.85 19.28
CA ASP A 13 -14.62 -5.44 20.63
C ASP A 13 -15.43 -4.62 21.67
N SER A 14 -16.20 -3.63 21.20
CA SER A 14 -17.07 -2.75 21.99
C SER A 14 -18.23 -2.20 21.13
N LEU A 15 -19.24 -1.62 21.77
CA LEU A 15 -20.29 -0.89 21.04
C LEU A 15 -19.76 0.49 20.56
N PRO A 16 -20.19 0.98 19.40
CA PRO A 16 -19.80 2.31 18.92
C PRO A 16 -20.34 3.41 19.85
N GLU A 17 -19.51 4.43 20.13
CA GLU A 17 -19.88 5.58 20.98
C GLU A 17 -21.00 6.44 20.37
N THR A 18 -21.13 6.44 19.04
CA THR A 18 -22.24 7.05 18.31
C THR A 18 -22.83 6.02 17.35
N CYS A 19 -24.13 5.75 17.49
CA CYS A 19 -24.86 4.83 16.60
C CYS A 19 -25.34 5.51 15.29
N GLY A 20 -24.79 6.69 14.97
CA GLY A 20 -25.04 7.40 13.71
C GLY A 20 -23.86 7.28 12.75
N ALA A 21 -24.15 7.16 11.45
CA ALA A 21 -23.13 7.27 10.41
C ALA A 21 -22.39 8.61 10.57
N PRO A 22 -21.04 8.64 10.67
CA PRO A 22 -20.31 9.90 10.72
C PRO A 22 -20.55 10.68 9.43
N ALA A 23 -20.80 11.98 9.57
CA ALA A 23 -21.31 12.86 8.52
C ALA A 23 -20.36 13.14 7.34
N GLU A 24 -19.19 12.48 7.23
CA GLU A 24 -18.18 12.81 6.22
C GLU A 24 -17.40 11.59 5.65
N ALA A 25 -18.01 10.40 5.60
CA ALA A 25 -17.43 9.28 4.84
C ALA A 25 -18.26 9.01 3.57
N PRO A 26 -17.68 9.12 2.35
CA PRO A 26 -18.31 8.52 1.18
C PRO A 26 -18.34 7.00 1.42
N GLN A 27 -19.56 6.49 1.61
CA GLN A 27 -19.95 5.12 1.98
C GLN A 27 -20.03 4.82 3.49
N SER A 28 -21.26 4.71 3.98
CA SER A 28 -21.56 4.07 5.27
C SER A 28 -21.09 2.61 5.21
N PRO A 29 -20.37 2.10 6.23
CA PRO A 29 -20.14 0.66 6.35
C PRO A 29 -21.48 -0.07 6.26
N GLY A 30 -21.45 -1.27 5.66
CA GLY A 30 -22.59 -2.17 5.61
C GLY A 30 -23.06 -2.61 6.99
N GLY A 31 -22.18 -2.58 8.00
CA GLY A 31 -22.52 -2.88 9.39
C GLY A 31 -21.32 -3.05 10.31
N HIS A 32 -21.50 -3.82 11.38
CA HIS A 32 -20.47 -4.14 12.37
C HIS A 32 -20.27 -5.65 12.57
N GLU A 33 -19.03 -6.13 12.65
CA GLU A 33 -18.73 -7.47 13.18
C GLU A 33 -18.40 -7.35 14.67
N LEU A 34 -19.25 -7.92 15.52
CA LEU A 34 -19.06 -7.93 16.97
C LEU A 34 -18.30 -9.21 17.38
N ARG A 35 -17.08 -9.04 17.87
CA ARG A 35 -16.21 -10.13 18.35
C ARG A 35 -16.41 -10.35 19.83
N LEU A 36 -17.39 -11.18 20.20
CA LEU A 36 -17.70 -11.46 21.60
C LEU A 36 -16.55 -12.18 22.32
N ASP A 37 -15.77 -12.95 21.58
CA ASP A 37 -14.58 -13.66 22.06
C ASP A 37 -13.41 -12.72 22.40
N LEU A 38 -13.41 -11.52 21.83
CA LEU A 38 -12.38 -10.49 22.05
C LEU A 38 -12.93 -9.27 22.78
N TRP A 39 -14.17 -9.36 23.28
CA TRP A 39 -14.89 -8.23 23.86
C TRP A 39 -14.20 -7.70 25.11
N LYS A 40 -14.07 -6.38 25.20
CA LYS A 40 -13.50 -5.73 26.39
C LYS A 40 -14.61 -5.22 27.30
N GLY A 41 -14.53 -5.59 28.58
CA GLY A 41 -15.52 -5.22 29.58
C GLY A 41 -16.78 -6.07 29.52
N ASN A 42 -17.92 -5.51 29.95
CA ASN A 42 -19.17 -6.25 30.01
C ASN A 42 -19.75 -6.45 28.61
N LEU A 43 -20.12 -7.70 28.31
CA LEU A 43 -20.86 -8.02 27.09
C LEU A 43 -22.24 -7.33 27.09
N PRO A 44 -22.69 -6.80 25.94
CA PRO A 44 -23.97 -6.10 25.87
C PRO A 44 -25.11 -7.10 25.97
N GLU A 45 -26.08 -6.86 26.86
CA GLU A 45 -27.28 -7.72 26.97
C GLU A 45 -28.25 -7.55 25.78
N ARG A 46 -28.21 -6.37 25.14
CA ARG A 46 -29.00 -6.00 23.96
C ARG A 46 -28.19 -5.03 23.09
N LEU A 47 -28.41 -5.09 21.78
CA LEU A 47 -27.84 -4.14 20.82
C LEU A 47 -28.75 -2.92 20.63
N PRO A 48 -28.19 -1.71 20.43
CA PRO A 48 -28.97 -0.52 20.07
C PRO A 48 -29.83 -0.75 18.82
N ASP A 49 -31.05 -0.19 18.79
CA ASP A 49 -31.98 -0.40 17.69
C ASP A 49 -31.47 0.23 16.38
N ASP A 50 -30.68 1.30 16.48
CA ASP A 50 -30.07 2.08 15.39
C ASP A 50 -28.67 1.61 14.95
N LEU A 51 -28.13 0.54 15.55
CA LEU A 51 -26.78 0.02 15.23
C LEU A 51 -26.59 -0.43 13.76
N GLY A 52 -27.68 -0.66 13.03
CA GLY A 52 -27.65 -1.20 11.67
C GLY A 52 -27.34 -2.70 11.61
N PRO A 53 -26.90 -3.22 10.45
CA PRO A 53 -26.62 -4.63 10.24
C PRO A 53 -25.44 -5.12 11.08
N VAL A 54 -25.51 -6.36 11.59
CA VAL A 54 -24.49 -6.93 12.48
C VAL A 54 -24.13 -8.37 12.16
N ILE A 55 -22.84 -8.68 12.18
CA ILE A 55 -22.34 -10.06 12.23
C ILE A 55 -21.86 -10.31 13.65
N VAL A 56 -22.40 -11.31 14.34
CA VAL A 56 -21.96 -11.70 15.68
C VAL A 56 -21.05 -12.90 15.58
N THR A 57 -19.85 -12.81 16.15
CA THR A 57 -18.86 -13.90 16.15
C THR A 57 -18.44 -14.23 17.58
N ASP A 58 -18.36 -15.52 17.88
CA ASP A 58 -17.87 -16.04 19.16
C ASP A 58 -16.99 -17.28 18.89
N ARG A 59 -15.71 -17.03 18.60
CA ARG A 59 -14.73 -18.07 18.29
C ARG A 59 -14.32 -18.86 19.52
N GLY A 60 -14.25 -20.19 19.38
CA GLY A 60 -13.85 -21.09 20.47
C GLY A 60 -14.90 -21.17 21.58
N GLY A 61 -16.13 -20.74 21.25
CA GLY A 61 -17.26 -20.74 22.17
C GLY A 61 -17.71 -22.14 22.58
N ALA A 62 -17.26 -23.24 21.96
CA ALA A 62 -17.59 -24.60 22.43
C ALA A 62 -16.59 -25.16 23.44
N THR A 63 -15.38 -24.60 23.53
CA THR A 63 -14.25 -25.21 24.25
C THR A 63 -13.86 -24.48 25.53
N SER A 64 -14.54 -23.37 25.87
CA SER A 64 -14.27 -22.56 27.08
C SER A 64 -15.31 -22.79 28.19
N PRO A 65 -14.95 -22.76 29.49
CA PRO A 65 -15.89 -22.90 30.61
C PRO A 65 -17.03 -21.87 30.63
N GLU A 66 -16.82 -20.68 30.05
CA GLU A 66 -17.81 -19.59 29.98
C GLU A 66 -18.71 -19.66 28.72
N SER A 67 -18.52 -20.70 27.92
CA SER A 67 -19.19 -20.96 26.62
C SER A 67 -20.70 -20.83 26.63
N GLY A 68 -21.37 -21.45 27.61
CA GLY A 68 -22.82 -21.57 27.61
C GLY A 68 -23.54 -20.22 27.72
N ALA A 69 -23.04 -19.33 28.58
CA ALA A 69 -23.60 -17.99 28.75
C ALA A 69 -23.39 -17.13 27.49
N ARG A 70 -22.19 -17.18 26.90
CA ARG A 70 -21.88 -16.42 25.68
C ARG A 70 -22.60 -16.97 24.44
N THR A 71 -22.77 -18.29 24.35
CA THR A 71 -23.60 -18.96 23.32
C THR A 71 -25.07 -18.55 23.45
N THR A 72 -25.60 -18.46 24.67
CA THR A 72 -26.97 -17.96 24.89
C THR A 72 -27.09 -16.50 24.49
N LEU A 73 -26.10 -15.69 24.84
CA LEU A 73 -26.07 -14.27 24.52
C LEU A 73 -26.00 -14.02 23.01
N ARG A 74 -25.02 -14.60 22.30
CA ARG A 74 -24.85 -14.39 20.86
C ARG A 74 -26.11 -14.75 20.07
N ASN A 75 -26.81 -15.82 20.47
CA ASN A 75 -28.08 -16.23 19.86
C ASN A 75 -29.15 -15.17 20.08
N ARG A 76 -29.27 -14.63 21.30
CA ARG A 76 -30.19 -13.52 21.62
C ARG A 76 -29.88 -12.26 20.81
N LEU A 77 -28.61 -11.89 20.67
CA LEU A 77 -28.21 -10.71 19.90
C LEU A 77 -28.57 -10.84 18.41
N CYS A 78 -28.66 -12.07 17.89
CA CYS A 78 -29.08 -12.35 16.51
C CYS A 78 -30.60 -12.47 16.32
N GLN A 79 -31.43 -12.32 17.37
CA GLN A 79 -32.89 -12.30 17.26
C GLN A 79 -33.42 -10.91 16.83
N ARG A 80 -32.84 -10.37 15.76
CA ARG A 80 -33.25 -9.09 15.15
C ARG A 80 -33.07 -9.14 13.64
N PRO A 81 -33.77 -8.29 12.88
CA PRO A 81 -33.49 -8.12 11.45
C PRO A 81 -32.03 -7.70 11.23
N GLU A 82 -31.45 -8.18 10.12
CA GLU A 82 -30.09 -7.82 9.69
C GLU A 82 -29.01 -8.20 10.71
N ALA A 83 -29.22 -9.28 11.46
CA ALA A 83 -28.20 -9.92 12.28
C ALA A 83 -27.89 -11.33 11.77
N TRP A 84 -26.59 -11.65 11.69
CA TRP A 84 -26.10 -12.97 11.28
C TRP A 84 -25.11 -13.51 12.30
N LEU A 85 -25.16 -14.81 12.56
CA LEU A 85 -24.17 -15.49 13.39
C LEU A 85 -23.04 -16.07 12.52
N ASP A 86 -21.78 -15.74 12.80
CA ASP A 86 -20.61 -16.39 12.19
C ASP A 86 -20.21 -17.63 13.03
N VAL A 87 -20.27 -18.82 12.43
CA VAL A 87 -20.02 -20.10 13.11
C VAL A 87 -18.99 -20.92 12.32
N ASP A 88 -17.94 -21.39 12.98
CA ASP A 88 -17.11 -22.51 12.52
C ASP A 88 -17.63 -23.81 13.16
N PRO A 89 -18.31 -24.71 12.41
CA PRO A 89 -18.90 -25.93 12.95
C PRO A 89 -17.95 -26.90 13.65
N LEU A 90 -16.63 -26.72 13.52
CA LEU A 90 -15.64 -27.58 14.20
C LEU A 90 -15.21 -27.00 15.55
N LYS A 91 -15.37 -25.69 15.76
CA LYS A 91 -14.80 -24.96 16.91
C LYS A 91 -15.85 -24.27 17.77
N ASP A 92 -17.00 -23.94 17.17
CA ASP A 92 -18.03 -23.10 17.77
C ASP A 92 -19.31 -23.91 18.01
N ALA A 93 -20.12 -23.48 18.99
CA ALA A 93 -21.43 -24.10 19.21
C ALA A 93 -22.33 -23.93 17.96
N PRO A 94 -23.31 -24.82 17.71
CA PRO A 94 -24.19 -24.69 16.55
C PRO A 94 -25.10 -23.44 16.67
N PRO A 95 -25.61 -22.92 15.55
CA PRO A 95 -26.63 -21.87 15.54
C PRO A 95 -27.95 -22.41 16.12
N ALA A 96 -28.72 -21.55 16.79
CA ALA A 96 -30.10 -21.89 17.16
C ALA A 96 -31.04 -21.81 15.94
N GLU A 97 -32.15 -22.55 15.99
CA GLU A 97 -33.15 -22.56 14.92
C GLU A 97 -33.70 -21.15 14.66
N GLY A 98 -33.87 -20.80 13.38
CA GLY A 98 -34.41 -19.52 12.94
C GLY A 98 -33.41 -18.35 12.93
N ILE A 99 -32.16 -18.55 13.37
CA ILE A 99 -31.10 -17.54 13.29
C ILE A 99 -30.38 -17.66 11.93
N PRO A 100 -30.36 -16.61 11.08
CA PRO A 100 -29.50 -16.57 9.90
C PRO A 100 -28.03 -16.69 10.31
N TRP A 101 -27.28 -17.57 9.65
CA TRP A 101 -25.89 -17.82 10.02
C TRP A 101 -24.98 -18.08 8.82
N ILE A 102 -23.72 -17.76 9.01
CA ILE A 102 -22.63 -17.91 8.05
C ILE A 102 -21.79 -19.10 8.50
N LEU A 103 -21.59 -20.07 7.61
CA LEU A 103 -20.61 -21.11 7.85
C LEU A 103 -19.24 -20.54 7.54
N SER A 104 -18.34 -20.52 8.52
CA SER A 104 -16.97 -20.07 8.33
C SER A 104 -15.94 -21.17 8.59
N ARG A 105 -14.82 -21.07 7.88
CA ARG A 105 -13.63 -21.91 8.05
C ARG A 105 -12.39 -21.04 8.01
N HIS A 106 -11.55 -21.18 9.04
CA HIS A 106 -10.17 -20.70 9.01
C HIS A 106 -9.29 -21.93 8.84
N LEU A 107 -8.69 -22.07 7.66
CA LEU A 107 -7.92 -23.24 7.29
C LEU A 107 -6.49 -23.10 7.77
N ASP A 108 -5.96 -24.19 8.35
CA ASP A 108 -4.54 -24.28 8.72
C ASP A 108 -3.68 -24.59 7.48
N GLU A 109 -4.25 -25.31 6.51
CA GLU A 109 -3.63 -25.66 5.23
C GLU A 109 -4.58 -25.36 4.07
N ASP A 110 -4.03 -24.89 2.95
CA ASP A 110 -4.80 -24.66 1.73
C ASP A 110 -5.13 -25.98 1.00
N SER A 111 -6.26 -26.00 0.30
CA SER A 111 -6.66 -27.11 -0.58
C SER A 111 -7.41 -26.60 -1.80
N GLU A 112 -7.25 -27.27 -2.94
CA GLU A 112 -7.86 -26.85 -4.21
C GLU A 112 -9.39 -26.72 -4.15
N ASP A 113 -10.10 -27.60 -3.43
CA ASP A 113 -11.57 -27.59 -3.36
C ASP A 113 -12.12 -26.92 -2.09
N ALA A 114 -11.29 -26.16 -1.36
CA ALA A 114 -11.66 -25.54 -0.08
C ALA A 114 -12.96 -24.73 -0.15
N VAL A 115 -13.08 -23.87 -1.16
CA VAL A 115 -14.22 -22.96 -1.35
C VAL A 115 -15.50 -23.74 -1.64
N ASN A 116 -15.46 -24.65 -2.62
CA ASN A 116 -16.63 -25.45 -3.00
C ASN A 116 -17.07 -26.40 -1.87
N THR A 117 -16.11 -26.96 -1.13
CA THR A 117 -16.40 -27.81 0.04
C THR A 117 -17.14 -27.03 1.11
N ALA A 118 -16.68 -25.81 1.44
CA ALA A 118 -17.38 -24.95 2.40
C ALA A 118 -18.77 -24.54 1.90
N ILE A 119 -18.94 -24.24 0.61
CA ILE A 119 -20.24 -23.92 0.01
C ILE A 119 -21.21 -25.10 0.09
N ARG A 120 -20.77 -26.31 -0.26
CA ARG A 120 -21.58 -27.53 -0.18
C ARG A 120 -22.02 -27.79 1.25
N GLU A 121 -21.10 -27.71 2.20
CA GLU A 121 -21.41 -27.87 3.62
C GLU A 121 -22.38 -26.79 4.12
N ALA A 122 -22.19 -25.54 3.72
CA ALA A 122 -23.07 -24.43 4.08
C ALA A 122 -24.50 -24.68 3.61
N ARG A 123 -24.67 -25.17 2.37
CA ARG A 123 -25.99 -25.54 1.81
C ARG A 123 -26.63 -26.70 2.58
N GLU A 124 -25.88 -27.76 2.83
CA GLU A 124 -26.38 -28.96 3.54
C GLU A 124 -26.85 -28.64 4.96
N ARG A 125 -26.17 -27.70 5.64
CA ARG A 125 -26.50 -27.28 7.01
C ARG A 125 -27.49 -26.12 7.09
N GLY A 126 -27.92 -25.57 5.95
CA GLY A 126 -28.87 -24.45 5.91
C GLY A 126 -28.28 -23.10 6.35
N ALA A 127 -26.96 -22.89 6.19
CA ALA A 127 -26.36 -21.57 6.33
C ALA A 127 -26.81 -20.66 5.17
N CYS A 128 -26.82 -19.34 5.39
CA CYS A 128 -27.17 -18.38 4.34
C CYS A 128 -25.96 -17.97 3.47
N ALA A 129 -24.74 -18.20 3.95
CA ALA A 129 -23.51 -17.89 3.25
C ALA A 129 -22.33 -18.74 3.75
N ALA A 130 -21.24 -18.77 2.97
CA ALA A 130 -19.97 -19.40 3.34
C ALA A 130 -18.85 -18.36 3.46
N LYS A 131 -17.93 -18.56 4.40
CA LYS A 131 -16.73 -17.74 4.62
C LYS A 131 -15.50 -18.64 4.72
N VAL A 132 -14.54 -18.48 3.82
CA VAL A 132 -13.30 -19.28 3.83
C VAL A 132 -12.10 -18.35 3.98
N VAL A 133 -11.29 -18.61 5.00
CA VAL A 133 -10.06 -17.87 5.27
C VAL A 133 -8.89 -18.83 5.08
N LEU A 134 -8.09 -18.58 4.05
CA LEU A 134 -6.91 -19.37 3.69
C LEU A 134 -5.69 -18.93 4.51
N PRO A 135 -4.71 -19.81 4.75
CA PRO A 135 -3.50 -19.47 5.49
C PRO A 135 -2.65 -18.42 4.77
N GLU A 136 -1.82 -17.70 5.51
CA GLU A 136 -0.92 -16.66 4.95
C GLU A 136 0.13 -17.23 3.99
N THR A 137 0.45 -18.52 4.13
CA THR A 137 1.37 -19.25 3.26
C THR A 137 0.76 -19.62 1.89
N THR A 138 -0.52 -19.31 1.66
CA THR A 138 -1.19 -19.59 0.38
C THR A 138 -0.52 -18.82 -0.78
N PRO A 139 -0.01 -19.51 -1.82
CA PRO A 139 0.66 -18.85 -2.95
C PRO A 139 -0.22 -17.80 -3.64
N LEU A 140 0.38 -16.68 -4.10
CA LEU A 140 -0.36 -15.59 -4.76
C LEU A 140 -1.26 -16.06 -5.90
N LYS A 141 -0.73 -16.90 -6.80
CA LYS A 141 -1.51 -17.45 -7.92
C LYS A 141 -2.81 -18.09 -7.43
N ARG A 142 -2.70 -18.91 -6.38
CA ARG A 142 -3.86 -19.58 -5.77
C ARG A 142 -4.82 -18.62 -5.10
N ARG A 143 -4.30 -17.58 -4.41
CA ARG A 143 -5.14 -16.50 -3.85
C ARG A 143 -5.99 -15.82 -4.93
N LEU A 144 -5.41 -15.53 -6.10
CA LEU A 144 -6.10 -14.91 -7.23
C LEU A 144 -7.13 -15.86 -7.88
N GLU A 145 -6.79 -17.14 -8.04
CA GLU A 145 -7.72 -18.17 -8.51
C GLU A 145 -8.96 -18.27 -7.61
N VAL A 146 -8.77 -18.22 -6.29
CA VAL A 146 -9.87 -18.22 -5.31
C VAL A 146 -10.78 -17.01 -5.50
N LEU A 147 -10.25 -15.82 -5.77
CA LEU A 147 -11.09 -14.65 -6.08
C LEU A 147 -11.97 -14.90 -7.32
N LEU A 148 -11.40 -15.50 -8.36
CA LEU A 148 -12.12 -15.87 -9.59
C LEU A 148 -13.16 -16.97 -9.36
N GLU A 149 -12.84 -18.00 -8.58
CA GLU A 149 -13.79 -19.06 -8.18
C GLU A 149 -14.98 -18.46 -7.42
N THR A 150 -14.70 -17.61 -6.43
CA THR A 150 -15.73 -17.02 -5.57
C THR A 150 -16.65 -16.09 -6.36
N SER A 151 -16.11 -15.33 -7.32
CA SER A 151 -16.89 -14.45 -8.20
C SER A 151 -17.86 -15.19 -9.14
N LYS A 152 -17.63 -16.48 -9.39
CA LYS A 152 -18.49 -17.34 -10.23
C LYS A 152 -19.48 -18.17 -9.42
N SER A 153 -19.40 -18.12 -8.09
CA SER A 153 -20.27 -18.89 -7.20
C SER A 153 -21.72 -18.44 -7.31
N ASP A 154 -22.64 -19.41 -7.39
CA ASP A 154 -24.09 -19.19 -7.29
C ASP A 154 -24.58 -19.12 -5.84
N PHE A 155 -23.69 -19.40 -4.89
CA PHE A 155 -23.93 -19.30 -3.45
C PHE A 155 -23.17 -18.10 -2.87
N PRO A 156 -23.78 -17.31 -1.96
CA PRO A 156 -23.09 -16.21 -1.31
C PRO A 156 -21.85 -16.70 -0.54
N CYS A 157 -20.67 -16.25 -0.98
CA CYS A 157 -19.40 -16.69 -0.43
C CYS A 157 -18.41 -15.54 -0.33
N VAL A 158 -17.68 -15.50 0.79
CA VAL A 158 -16.48 -14.66 0.97
C VAL A 158 -15.28 -15.57 1.13
N ALA A 159 -14.24 -15.37 0.33
CA ALA A 159 -13.00 -16.11 0.44
C ALA A 159 -11.78 -15.22 0.21
N PHE A 160 -10.81 -15.29 1.11
CA PHE A 160 -9.55 -14.56 1.04
C PHE A 160 -8.47 -15.27 1.86
N ALA A 161 -7.20 -14.95 1.61
CA ALA A 161 -6.11 -15.39 2.46
C ALA A 161 -5.82 -14.40 3.59
N MET A 162 -5.32 -14.91 4.71
CA MET A 162 -4.66 -14.05 5.69
C MET A 162 -3.43 -13.41 5.05
N SER A 163 -3.21 -12.13 5.29
CA SER A 163 -1.97 -11.46 4.92
C SER A 163 -1.77 -10.29 5.86
N ARG A 164 -0.61 -10.20 6.50
CA ARG A 164 -0.28 -9.05 7.36
C ARG A 164 0.30 -7.88 6.56
N LEU A 165 0.89 -8.17 5.41
CA LEU A 165 1.63 -7.20 4.61
C LEU A 165 0.81 -6.64 3.45
N ASN A 166 -0.14 -7.39 2.90
CA ASN A 166 -0.88 -7.01 1.68
C ASN A 166 -2.40 -7.06 1.89
N HIS A 167 -2.99 -5.96 2.33
CA HIS A 167 -4.46 -5.87 2.42
C HIS A 167 -5.15 -5.71 1.05
N ALA A 168 -4.39 -5.56 -0.04
CA ALA A 168 -4.93 -5.47 -1.41
C ALA A 168 -5.81 -6.69 -1.75
N ASP A 169 -5.45 -7.88 -1.28
CA ASP A 169 -6.25 -9.11 -1.46
C ASP A 169 -7.71 -8.94 -0.97
N ARG A 170 -7.91 -8.21 0.12
CA ARG A 170 -9.25 -7.97 0.70
C ARG A 170 -10.04 -6.95 -0.09
N LEU A 171 -9.36 -5.97 -0.67
CA LEU A 171 -9.97 -4.98 -1.57
C LEU A 171 -10.36 -5.66 -2.89
N TRP A 172 -9.46 -6.50 -3.44
CA TRP A 172 -9.72 -7.26 -4.65
C TRP A 172 -10.83 -8.29 -4.48
N ALA A 173 -10.96 -8.90 -3.30
CA ALA A 173 -12.11 -9.75 -2.96
C ALA A 173 -13.44 -9.00 -3.14
N MET A 174 -13.54 -7.78 -2.61
CA MET A 174 -14.74 -6.96 -2.78
C MET A 174 -14.96 -6.50 -4.22
N GLU A 175 -13.90 -6.12 -4.94
CA GLU A 175 -13.98 -5.75 -6.37
C GLU A 175 -14.34 -6.93 -7.26
N SER A 176 -14.05 -8.15 -6.84
CA SER A 176 -14.44 -9.40 -7.53
C SER A 176 -15.91 -9.75 -7.28
N GLY A 177 -16.65 -8.92 -6.56
CA GLY A 177 -18.09 -9.09 -6.33
C GLY A 177 -18.45 -9.91 -5.10
N GLN A 178 -17.50 -10.16 -4.18
CA GLN A 178 -17.82 -10.82 -2.93
C GLN A 178 -18.82 -9.96 -2.12
N PRO A 179 -19.80 -10.59 -1.44
CA PRO A 179 -20.95 -9.89 -0.87
C PRO A 179 -20.60 -8.95 0.28
N TRP A 180 -19.62 -9.29 1.11
CA TRP A 180 -19.18 -8.45 2.22
C TRP A 180 -17.67 -8.56 2.48
N GLY A 181 -17.13 -7.57 3.20
CA GLY A 181 -15.72 -7.49 3.59
C GLY A 181 -15.57 -6.91 4.99
N TYR A 182 -14.34 -6.88 5.50
CA TYR A 182 -14.04 -6.48 6.88
C TYR A 182 -13.10 -5.28 6.94
N LEU A 183 -13.31 -4.41 7.93
CA LEU A 183 -12.50 -3.21 8.18
C LEU A 183 -12.07 -3.13 9.64
N ASN A 184 -10.90 -2.55 9.86
CA ASN A 184 -10.54 -2.00 11.17
C ASN A 184 -11.24 -0.66 11.38
N ASP A 185 -11.56 -0.34 12.64
CA ASP A 185 -12.01 1.00 13.00
C ASP A 185 -10.82 1.99 13.08
N ASP A 186 -11.15 3.27 12.99
CA ASP A 186 -10.19 4.37 13.15
C ASP A 186 -9.93 4.68 14.64
N THR A 187 -10.85 4.28 15.52
CA THR A 187 -10.78 4.51 16.97
C THR A 187 -9.95 3.43 17.69
N PRO A 188 -9.36 3.74 18.86
CA PRO A 188 -8.69 2.74 19.69
C PRO A 188 -9.62 1.56 20.02
N GLY A 189 -9.10 0.34 19.93
CA GLY A 189 -9.88 -0.88 20.13
C GLY A 189 -9.11 -2.10 19.61
N ILE A 190 -9.85 -3.13 19.23
CA ILE A 190 -9.25 -4.25 18.51
C ILE A 190 -8.75 -3.82 17.13
N THR A 191 -7.57 -4.28 16.75
CA THR A 191 -7.04 -4.18 15.39
C THR A 191 -6.75 -5.59 14.88
N ILE A 192 -7.39 -5.97 13.79
CA ILE A 192 -7.12 -7.23 13.10
C ILE A 192 -6.00 -6.98 12.09
N PRO A 193 -4.85 -7.68 12.18
CA PRO A 193 -3.77 -7.55 11.23
C PRO A 193 -4.24 -7.74 9.78
N GLY A 194 -3.80 -6.84 8.89
CA GLY A 194 -4.10 -6.94 7.47
C GLY A 194 -5.49 -6.47 7.03
N LEU A 195 -6.34 -5.95 7.93
CA LEU A 195 -7.57 -5.24 7.51
C LEU A 195 -7.26 -3.77 7.22
N PRO A 196 -7.78 -3.21 6.10
CA PRO A 196 -7.73 -1.77 5.89
C PRO A 196 -8.60 -1.06 6.94
N LYS A 197 -8.22 0.18 7.28
CA LYS A 197 -9.05 1.03 8.14
C LYS A 197 -10.23 1.58 7.37
N ARG A 198 -11.31 1.89 8.08
CA ARG A 198 -12.48 2.54 7.49
C ARG A 198 -12.14 3.86 6.80
N SER A 199 -11.33 4.72 7.41
CA SER A 199 -10.93 5.98 6.78
C SER A 199 -10.11 5.79 5.49
N GLU A 200 -9.34 4.71 5.37
CA GLU A 200 -8.52 4.43 4.19
C GLU A 200 -9.38 4.15 2.96
N LEU A 201 -10.53 3.48 3.10
CA LEU A 201 -11.44 3.26 1.96
C LEU A 201 -11.85 4.58 1.31
N ALA A 202 -12.28 5.54 2.11
CA ALA A 202 -12.73 6.84 1.62
C ALA A 202 -11.58 7.71 1.11
N ARG A 203 -10.49 7.82 1.88
CA ARG A 203 -9.42 8.81 1.65
C ARG A 203 -8.33 8.30 0.73
N ARG A 204 -7.88 7.06 0.95
CA ARG A 204 -6.75 6.44 0.23
C ARG A 204 -7.20 5.73 -1.03
N TYR A 205 -8.28 4.97 -0.96
CA TYR A 205 -8.78 4.15 -2.08
C TYR A 205 -9.90 4.81 -2.89
N ARG A 206 -10.39 5.96 -2.43
CA ARG A 206 -11.50 6.72 -3.04
C ARG A 206 -12.64 5.79 -3.44
N TRP A 207 -13.01 4.92 -2.52
CA TRP A 207 -13.89 3.79 -2.77
C TRP A 207 -15.33 4.27 -3.00
N GLN A 208 -15.88 4.09 -4.22
CA GLN A 208 -17.21 4.59 -4.60
C GLN A 208 -18.24 3.50 -4.97
N SER A 209 -17.79 2.28 -5.29
CA SER A 209 -18.55 1.01 -5.31
C SER A 209 -17.59 -0.09 -5.82
N PRO A 210 -17.75 -1.37 -5.46
CA PRO A 210 -17.06 -2.44 -6.19
C PRO A 210 -17.54 -2.45 -7.65
N GLY A 211 -16.67 -2.00 -8.55
CA GLY A 211 -16.78 -2.24 -9.98
C GLY A 211 -15.86 -3.38 -10.35
N THR A 212 -16.33 -4.31 -11.17
CA THR A 212 -15.54 -5.46 -11.64
C THR A 212 -14.60 -5.09 -12.81
N ASP A 213 -14.80 -3.91 -13.40
CA ASP A 213 -14.03 -3.39 -14.53
C ASP A 213 -13.18 -2.20 -14.07
N LEU A 214 -12.17 -2.50 -13.26
CA LEU A 214 -11.21 -1.53 -12.75
C LEU A 214 -9.79 -1.97 -13.11
N ASP A 215 -9.05 -1.04 -13.68
CA ASP A 215 -7.62 -1.18 -13.90
C ASP A 215 -6.86 -1.07 -12.58
N ARG A 216 -5.85 -1.91 -12.40
CA ARG A 216 -5.10 -2.01 -11.14
C ARG A 216 -3.66 -1.58 -11.31
N PHE A 217 -3.18 -0.79 -10.36
CA PHE A 217 -1.80 -0.31 -10.29
C PHE A 217 -1.23 -0.60 -8.91
N LEU A 218 0.07 -0.83 -8.81
CA LEU A 218 0.71 -1.13 -7.54
C LEU A 218 1.93 -0.25 -7.30
N ILE A 219 2.19 0.05 -6.03
CA ILE A 219 3.55 0.34 -5.57
C ILE A 219 4.12 -0.97 -5.04
N LEU A 220 5.20 -1.45 -5.65
CA LEU A 220 5.91 -2.68 -5.33
C LEU A 220 7.21 -2.36 -4.59
N GLY A 221 7.46 -3.02 -3.47
CA GLY A 221 8.68 -2.81 -2.69
C GLY A 221 8.71 -3.66 -1.44
N HIS A 222 9.68 -3.38 -0.57
CA HIS A 222 9.67 -3.87 0.80
C HIS A 222 8.95 -2.84 1.70
N ASP A 223 8.03 -3.32 2.53
CA ASP A 223 7.16 -2.53 3.42
C ASP A 223 6.59 -1.20 2.85
N VAL A 224 5.79 -1.30 1.79
CA VAL A 224 5.25 -0.13 1.06
C VAL A 224 3.88 0.33 1.55
N ARG A 225 3.38 -0.23 2.65
CA ARG A 225 2.03 0.07 3.20
C ARG A 225 1.84 1.56 3.46
N HIS A 226 2.92 2.23 3.86
CA HIS A 226 2.94 3.65 4.21
C HIS A 226 3.12 4.59 3.02
N SER A 227 3.46 4.08 1.84
CA SER A 227 3.71 4.89 0.64
C SER A 227 2.56 5.85 0.35
N LEU A 228 2.90 7.05 -0.13
CA LEU A 228 1.92 8.04 -0.60
C LEU A 228 1.40 7.75 -2.01
N SER A 229 2.02 6.82 -2.76
CA SER A 229 1.63 6.51 -4.14
C SER A 229 0.14 6.17 -4.27
N PRO A 230 -0.46 5.33 -3.39
CA PRO A 230 -1.88 5.07 -3.47
C PRO A 230 -2.75 6.31 -3.21
N ASP A 231 -2.42 7.19 -2.25
CA ASP A 231 -3.24 8.39 -2.01
C ASP A 231 -3.18 9.36 -3.20
N TRP A 232 -1.99 9.55 -3.76
CA TRP A 232 -1.74 10.49 -4.85
C TRP A 232 -2.36 10.01 -6.16
N HIS A 233 -2.10 8.77 -6.56
CA HIS A 233 -2.67 8.22 -7.81
C HIS A 233 -4.19 8.00 -7.71
N ASN A 234 -4.73 7.51 -6.58
CA ASN A 234 -6.19 7.33 -6.47
C ASN A 234 -6.93 8.67 -6.42
N ARG A 235 -6.34 9.72 -5.85
CA ARG A 235 -6.90 11.07 -5.95
C ARG A 235 -6.96 11.51 -7.41
N LEU A 236 -5.86 11.35 -8.14
CA LEU A 236 -5.80 11.71 -9.55
C LEU A 236 -6.83 10.91 -10.39
N PHE A 237 -6.97 9.61 -10.14
CA PHE A 237 -7.97 8.77 -10.82
C PHE A 237 -9.39 9.25 -10.53
N ALA A 238 -9.70 9.56 -9.27
CA ALA A 238 -11.02 10.07 -8.88
C ALA A 238 -11.32 11.44 -9.51
N GLU A 239 -10.37 12.37 -9.52
CA GLU A 239 -10.52 13.70 -10.14
C GLU A 239 -10.71 13.63 -11.66
N LYS A 240 -10.12 12.62 -12.31
CA LYS A 240 -10.22 12.41 -13.76
C LYS A 240 -11.34 11.45 -14.17
N GLY A 241 -12.06 10.87 -13.22
CA GLY A 241 -13.12 9.88 -13.49
C GLY A 241 -12.60 8.59 -14.12
N ILE A 242 -11.35 8.22 -13.84
CA ILE A 242 -10.71 7.01 -14.38
C ILE A 242 -11.11 5.81 -13.52
N ALA A 243 -11.57 4.75 -14.18
CA ALA A 243 -11.95 3.47 -13.57
C ALA A 243 -10.70 2.66 -13.17
N ALA A 244 -9.92 3.18 -12.22
CA ALA A 244 -8.69 2.56 -11.78
C ALA A 244 -8.47 2.69 -10.28
N ARG A 245 -7.63 1.83 -9.73
CA ARG A 245 -7.18 1.93 -8.34
C ARG A 245 -5.75 1.48 -8.17
N PHE A 246 -5.05 2.18 -7.29
CA PHE A 246 -3.65 2.04 -6.96
C PHE A 246 -3.52 1.45 -5.55
N TYR A 247 -2.70 0.41 -5.36
CA TYR A 247 -2.57 -0.30 -4.09
C TYR A 247 -1.10 -0.46 -3.66
N PRO A 248 -0.84 -0.58 -2.35
CA PRO A 248 0.45 -1.06 -1.88
C PRO A 248 0.57 -2.58 -2.04
N TRP A 249 1.74 -3.04 -2.49
CA TRP A 249 2.11 -4.46 -2.54
C TRP A 249 3.54 -4.68 -2.04
N SER A 250 3.65 -5.12 -0.80
CA SER A 250 4.92 -5.50 -0.16
C SER A 250 5.30 -6.93 -0.54
N THR A 251 6.51 -7.12 -1.05
CA THR A 251 7.01 -8.46 -1.43
C THR A 251 8.53 -8.52 -1.35
N ASP A 252 9.07 -9.72 -1.12
CA ASP A 252 10.49 -10.03 -1.30
C ASP A 252 10.74 -10.86 -2.57
N HIS A 253 9.67 -11.21 -3.29
CA HIS A 253 9.70 -12.10 -4.46
C HIS A 253 8.95 -11.49 -5.65
N PRO A 254 9.40 -10.33 -6.16
CA PRO A 254 8.67 -9.58 -7.18
C PRO A 254 8.51 -10.34 -8.51
N GLU A 255 9.47 -11.20 -8.88
CA GLU A 255 9.40 -12.05 -10.07
C GLU A 255 8.26 -13.08 -9.99
N THR A 256 8.20 -13.81 -8.87
CA THR A 256 7.14 -14.79 -8.61
C THR A 256 5.76 -14.13 -8.58
N ASP A 257 5.66 -12.94 -8.00
CA ASP A 257 4.40 -12.20 -7.94
C ASP A 257 3.96 -11.73 -9.34
N LEU A 258 4.88 -11.21 -10.15
CA LEU A 258 4.61 -10.80 -11.53
C LEU A 258 4.12 -11.98 -12.39
N GLN A 259 4.75 -13.15 -12.23
CA GLN A 259 4.33 -14.38 -12.89
C GLN A 259 2.92 -14.78 -12.44
N ALA A 260 2.63 -14.75 -11.15
CA ALA A 260 1.31 -15.10 -10.61
C ALA A 260 0.19 -14.18 -11.14
N TRP A 261 0.41 -12.87 -11.21
CA TRP A 261 -0.56 -11.95 -11.83
C TRP A 261 -0.81 -12.27 -13.29
N THR A 262 0.24 -12.60 -14.04
CA THR A 262 0.15 -12.90 -15.48
C THR A 262 -0.53 -14.23 -15.76
N GLU A 263 -0.32 -15.25 -14.91
CA GLU A 263 -0.81 -16.61 -15.14
C GLU A 263 -2.19 -16.91 -14.52
N SER A 264 -2.63 -16.14 -13.52
CA SER A 264 -3.86 -16.44 -12.78
C SER A 264 -5.15 -16.26 -13.59
N GLY A 265 -5.09 -15.53 -14.71
CA GLY A 265 -6.29 -15.11 -15.46
C GLY A 265 -7.12 -14.04 -14.74
N PHE A 266 -6.62 -13.50 -13.62
CA PHE A 266 -7.17 -12.31 -12.99
C PHE A 266 -6.87 -11.07 -13.84
N ASN A 267 -7.57 -9.96 -13.63
CA ASN A 267 -7.31 -8.73 -14.39
C ASN A 267 -5.84 -8.33 -14.25
N PRO A 268 -5.17 -7.97 -15.36
CA PRO A 268 -3.76 -7.64 -15.33
C PRO A 268 -3.50 -6.38 -14.48
N ILE A 269 -2.32 -6.33 -13.88
CA ILE A 269 -1.81 -5.10 -13.27
C ILE A 269 -1.32 -4.21 -14.42
N GLN A 270 -1.94 -3.06 -14.61
CA GLN A 270 -1.67 -2.17 -15.74
C GLN A 270 -0.36 -1.38 -15.56
N GLY A 271 0.06 -1.17 -14.32
CA GLY A 271 1.32 -0.50 -14.03
C GLY A 271 1.83 -0.72 -12.62
N LEU A 272 3.15 -0.69 -12.49
CA LEU A 272 3.87 -0.88 -11.24
C LEU A 272 4.79 0.33 -11.04
N ALA A 273 4.55 1.10 -9.99
CA ALA A 273 5.61 1.88 -9.38
C ALA A 273 6.49 0.93 -8.57
N ILE A 274 7.81 1.05 -8.67
CA ILE A 274 8.78 0.17 -8.02
C ILE A 274 9.64 1.01 -7.09
N THR A 275 9.72 0.61 -5.82
CA THR A 275 10.62 1.21 -4.84
C THR A 275 11.67 0.20 -4.36
N ALA A 276 12.51 0.61 -3.41
CA ALA A 276 13.54 -0.25 -2.83
C ALA A 276 12.94 -1.56 -2.26
N PRO A 277 13.67 -2.68 -2.37
CA PRO A 277 14.96 -2.87 -3.05
C PRO A 277 14.84 -3.28 -4.53
N HIS A 278 13.65 -3.24 -5.14
CA HIS A 278 13.35 -3.97 -6.38
C HIS A 278 13.63 -3.24 -7.69
N LYS A 279 14.20 -2.03 -7.65
CA LYS A 279 14.41 -1.22 -8.88
C LYS A 279 15.37 -1.84 -9.89
N HIS A 280 16.35 -2.61 -9.43
CA HIS A 280 17.25 -3.37 -10.33
C HIS A 280 16.56 -4.60 -10.93
N TRP A 281 15.72 -5.28 -10.16
CA TRP A 281 14.88 -6.36 -10.69
C TRP A 281 13.95 -5.85 -11.78
N ALA A 282 13.31 -4.68 -11.60
CA ALA A 282 12.42 -4.11 -12.58
C ALA A 282 13.10 -3.90 -13.95
N ARG A 283 14.39 -3.52 -13.93
CA ARG A 283 15.23 -3.39 -15.13
C ARG A 283 15.55 -4.72 -15.83
N GLN A 284 15.51 -5.83 -15.09
CA GLN A 284 15.71 -7.18 -15.61
C GLN A 284 14.40 -7.82 -16.08
N ALA A 285 13.27 -7.38 -15.52
CA ALA A 285 11.95 -7.98 -15.75
C ALA A 285 11.30 -7.63 -17.10
N GLY A 286 11.83 -6.66 -17.86
CA GLY A 286 11.23 -6.25 -19.13
C GLY A 286 12.12 -5.35 -19.99
N ASP A 287 11.53 -4.85 -21.08
CA ASP A 287 12.20 -3.97 -22.04
C ASP A 287 11.96 -2.49 -21.72
N GLY A 288 12.80 -1.59 -22.26
CA GLY A 288 12.57 -0.15 -22.10
C GLY A 288 11.26 0.31 -22.74
N ILE A 289 10.62 1.33 -22.14
CA ILE A 289 9.51 2.07 -22.79
C ILE A 289 10.05 2.82 -24.02
N GLN A 290 11.29 3.32 -23.95
CA GLN A 290 12.02 4.02 -25.00
C GLN A 290 13.49 3.59 -25.00
N THR A 291 14.22 3.84 -26.09
CA THR A 291 15.63 3.44 -26.24
C THR A 291 16.58 4.11 -25.25
N ASP A 292 16.25 5.31 -24.76
CA ASP A 292 17.03 6.01 -23.73
C ASP A 292 16.89 5.36 -22.35
N CYS A 293 15.76 4.72 -22.07
CA CYS A 293 15.46 4.08 -20.79
C CYS A 293 16.45 2.96 -20.45
N GLU A 294 17.06 2.33 -21.47
CA GLU A 294 18.04 1.26 -21.29
C GLU A 294 19.32 1.73 -20.60
N ARG A 295 19.61 3.03 -20.65
CA ARG A 295 20.76 3.67 -19.99
C ARG A 295 20.59 3.82 -18.49
N HIS A 296 19.37 3.68 -17.96
CA HIS A 296 19.16 3.65 -16.51
C HIS A 296 19.48 2.27 -15.96
N SER A 297 20.34 2.20 -14.94
CA SER A 297 20.73 0.97 -14.25
C SER A 297 19.62 0.37 -13.37
N ALA A 298 18.54 1.14 -13.13
CA ALA A 298 17.41 0.76 -12.31
C ALA A 298 16.14 1.47 -12.81
N TRP A 299 14.99 0.79 -12.72
CA TRP A 299 13.68 1.33 -13.11
C TRP A 299 12.75 1.41 -11.91
N ASN A 300 12.01 2.51 -11.81
CA ASN A 300 11.00 2.72 -10.78
C ASN A 300 9.56 2.64 -11.35
N THR A 301 9.40 2.39 -12.65
CA THR A 301 8.11 2.43 -13.34
C THR A 301 8.05 1.33 -14.39
N LEU A 302 7.08 0.42 -14.28
CA LEU A 302 6.75 -0.58 -15.30
C LEU A 302 5.30 -0.37 -15.76
N VAL A 303 5.06 -0.46 -17.06
CA VAL A 303 3.73 -0.32 -17.67
C VAL A 303 3.43 -1.55 -18.49
N GLN A 304 2.25 -2.12 -18.30
CA GLN A 304 1.78 -3.24 -19.12
C GLN A 304 1.42 -2.70 -20.51
N ASN A 305 1.96 -3.34 -21.54
CA ASN A 305 1.57 -3.09 -22.92
C ASN A 305 1.51 -4.40 -23.69
N GLY A 306 0.29 -4.86 -24.02
CA GLY A 306 0.08 -6.03 -24.86
C GLY A 306 0.57 -7.34 -24.22
N GLY A 307 0.48 -7.45 -22.89
CA GLY A 307 0.92 -8.62 -22.13
C GLY A 307 2.40 -8.61 -21.72
N VAL A 308 3.15 -7.58 -22.10
CA VAL A 308 4.57 -7.41 -21.72
C VAL A 308 4.71 -6.13 -20.91
N TYR A 309 5.52 -6.17 -19.85
CA TYR A 309 5.85 -4.97 -19.08
C TYR A 309 7.04 -4.26 -19.71
N ARG A 310 6.87 -2.94 -19.90
CA ARG A 310 7.95 -2.05 -20.35
C ARG A 310 8.29 -1.06 -19.24
N GLY A 311 9.58 -0.80 -19.04
CA GLY A 311 10.04 -0.01 -17.91
C GLY A 311 10.82 1.25 -18.24
N THR A 312 10.85 2.14 -17.26
CA THR A 312 11.65 3.37 -17.24
C THR A 312 11.90 3.82 -15.80
N SER A 313 12.68 4.88 -15.64
CA SER A 313 12.85 5.56 -14.36
C SER A 313 12.36 7.01 -14.43
N THR A 314 11.48 7.37 -13.51
CA THR A 314 11.03 8.75 -13.29
C THR A 314 11.80 9.45 -12.17
N ASP A 315 12.67 8.73 -11.44
CA ASP A 315 13.46 9.29 -10.34
C ASP A 315 14.40 10.40 -10.86
N GLY A 316 15.18 10.12 -11.90
CA GLY A 316 16.15 11.07 -12.43
C GLY A 316 15.53 12.30 -13.09
N PRO A 317 14.56 12.14 -14.02
CA PRO A 317 13.79 13.27 -14.55
C PRO A 317 13.02 14.05 -13.46
N GLY A 318 12.59 13.37 -12.40
CA GLY A 318 11.94 13.98 -11.24
C GLY A 318 12.88 14.89 -10.45
N ALA A 319 14.10 14.43 -10.15
CA ALA A 319 15.15 15.21 -9.49
C ALA A 319 15.58 16.41 -10.36
N LEU A 320 15.78 16.18 -11.66
CA LEU A 320 16.16 17.21 -12.61
C LEU A 320 15.15 18.36 -12.65
N ALA A 321 13.85 18.06 -12.65
CA ALA A 321 12.80 19.08 -12.70
C ALA A 321 12.77 19.98 -11.45
N LEU A 322 13.21 19.49 -10.29
CA LEU A 322 13.29 20.30 -9.07
C LEU A 322 14.47 21.28 -9.12
N PHE A 323 15.64 20.83 -9.56
CA PHE A 323 16.79 21.72 -9.76
C PHE A 323 16.57 22.72 -10.88
N GLU A 324 15.91 22.32 -11.98
CA GLU A 324 15.49 23.24 -13.04
C GLU A 324 14.58 24.35 -12.49
N MET A 325 13.67 24.02 -11.56
CA MET A 325 12.79 25.01 -10.94
C MET A 325 13.53 25.98 -10.02
N SER A 326 14.55 25.51 -9.28
CA SER A 326 15.39 26.34 -8.41
C SER A 326 16.32 27.26 -9.23
N LEU A 327 16.93 26.73 -10.29
CA LEU A 327 17.93 27.45 -11.12
C LEU A 327 17.33 28.15 -12.34
N GLY A 328 16.01 28.04 -12.54
CA GLY A 328 15.23 28.79 -13.53
C GLY A 328 15.26 28.27 -14.96
N SER A 329 16.19 27.36 -15.30
CA SER A 329 16.26 26.73 -16.64
C SER A 329 17.10 25.46 -16.63
N ARG A 330 16.91 24.61 -17.64
CA ARG A 330 17.69 23.39 -17.82
C ARG A 330 19.12 23.68 -18.26
N GLU A 331 19.32 24.74 -19.03
CA GLU A 331 20.64 25.20 -19.48
C GLU A 331 21.50 25.66 -18.31
N ALA A 332 20.90 26.24 -17.27
CA ALA A 332 21.61 26.67 -16.05
C ALA A 332 22.19 25.50 -15.24
N LEU A 333 21.86 24.25 -15.59
CA LEU A 333 22.39 23.05 -14.94
C LEU A 333 23.67 22.53 -15.60
N GLN A 334 23.93 22.86 -16.86
CA GLN A 334 25.06 22.31 -17.61
C GLN A 334 26.41 22.66 -16.95
N GLY A 335 27.30 21.67 -16.85
CA GLY A 335 28.62 21.82 -16.23
C GLY A 335 28.62 21.95 -14.71
N ARG A 336 27.46 21.99 -14.05
CA ARG A 336 27.39 22.02 -12.58
C ARG A 336 27.79 20.68 -11.98
N ARG A 337 28.43 20.75 -10.82
CA ARG A 337 28.85 19.58 -10.05
C ARG A 337 27.79 19.16 -9.05
N VAL A 338 27.43 17.88 -9.07
CA VAL A 338 26.42 17.30 -8.18
C VAL A 338 27.04 16.21 -7.33
N ALA A 339 26.96 16.36 -6.01
CA ALA A 339 27.27 15.29 -5.07
C ALA A 339 25.97 14.56 -4.69
N ILE A 340 25.96 13.23 -4.84
CA ILE A 340 24.85 12.37 -4.46
C ILE A 340 25.30 11.45 -3.33
N LEU A 341 24.74 11.60 -2.14
CA LEU A 341 25.00 10.75 -0.99
C LEU A 341 24.27 9.41 -1.19
N GLY A 342 25.04 8.33 -1.31
CA GLY A 342 24.53 6.99 -1.59
C GLY A 342 24.72 6.55 -3.03
N ARG A 343 24.59 5.23 -3.25
CA ARG A 343 24.83 4.57 -4.55
C ARG A 343 23.79 3.51 -4.92
N GLY A 344 22.64 3.50 -4.24
CA GLY A 344 21.55 2.57 -4.56
C GLY A 344 20.91 2.87 -5.91
N GLY A 345 19.95 2.03 -6.35
CA GLY A 345 19.32 2.18 -7.67
C GLY A 345 18.69 3.56 -7.92
N ALA A 346 18.16 4.20 -6.88
CA ALA A 346 17.66 5.58 -6.95
C ALA A 346 18.78 6.59 -7.28
N ALA A 347 19.89 6.55 -6.53
CA ALA A 347 21.07 7.39 -6.73
C ALA A 347 21.66 7.21 -8.14
N GLN A 348 21.80 5.96 -8.59
CA GLN A 348 22.34 5.66 -9.93
C GLN A 348 21.41 6.15 -11.05
N SER A 349 20.09 5.98 -10.88
CA SER A 349 19.13 6.48 -11.86
C SER A 349 19.16 8.01 -11.97
N VAL A 350 19.31 8.71 -10.85
CA VAL A 350 19.46 10.16 -10.81
C VAL A 350 20.78 10.56 -11.46
N ALA A 351 21.89 9.94 -11.07
CA ALA A 351 23.21 10.19 -11.64
C ALA A 351 23.23 10.07 -13.17
N ALA A 352 22.68 9.00 -13.73
CA ALA A 352 22.61 8.80 -15.18
C ALA A 352 21.83 9.93 -15.88
N SER A 353 20.72 10.37 -15.29
CA SER A 353 19.85 11.41 -15.88
C SER A 353 20.49 12.80 -15.81
N LEU A 354 21.19 13.10 -14.72
CA LEU A 354 21.92 14.36 -14.58
C LEU A 354 23.17 14.39 -15.47
N ALA A 355 23.86 13.25 -15.61
CA ALA A 355 24.95 13.12 -16.57
C ALA A 355 24.49 13.25 -18.04
N ASP A 356 23.25 12.88 -18.37
CA ASP A 356 22.64 13.17 -19.70
C ASP A 356 22.47 14.68 -19.94
N GLN A 357 22.57 15.51 -18.89
CA GLN A 357 22.50 16.98 -18.95
C GLN A 357 23.87 17.66 -18.83
N GLU A 358 24.95 16.91 -19.11
CA GLU A 358 26.32 17.44 -19.10
C GLU A 358 26.74 18.00 -17.72
N MET A 359 26.16 17.47 -16.65
CA MET A 359 26.54 17.77 -15.27
C MET A 359 27.67 16.85 -14.81
N GLU A 360 28.53 17.34 -13.91
CA GLU A 360 29.61 16.56 -13.30
C GLU A 360 29.09 15.82 -12.06
N ILE A 361 29.00 14.48 -12.11
CA ILE A 361 28.34 13.72 -11.05
C ILE A 361 29.35 12.96 -10.19
N VAL A 362 29.17 13.05 -8.87
CA VAL A 362 29.89 12.25 -7.87
C VAL A 362 28.89 11.49 -7.00
N LEU A 363 28.96 10.17 -7.04
CA LEU A 363 28.30 9.29 -6.07
C LEU A 363 29.20 9.15 -4.84
N HIS A 364 28.78 9.72 -3.72
CA HIS A 364 29.51 9.74 -2.48
C HIS A 364 29.07 8.58 -1.57
N CYS A 365 30.00 7.65 -1.30
CA CYS A 365 29.77 6.40 -0.58
C CYS A 365 30.37 6.42 0.82
N ARG A 366 29.76 5.68 1.77
CA ARG A 366 30.24 5.68 3.17
C ARG A 366 31.69 5.17 3.16
N PRO A 367 32.59 5.72 3.98
CA PRO A 367 33.99 5.28 4.00
C PRO A 367 34.11 3.76 4.13
N GLY A 368 34.96 3.15 3.30
CA GLY A 368 35.19 1.70 3.27
C GLY A 368 34.10 0.87 2.59
N THR A 369 33.07 1.49 2.00
CA THR A 369 32.01 0.76 1.29
C THR A 369 32.27 0.64 -0.22
N ARG A 370 33.19 1.41 -0.79
CA ARG A 370 33.53 1.35 -2.22
C ARG A 370 34.05 -0.05 -2.60
N HIS A 371 33.33 -0.75 -3.48
CA HIS A 371 33.77 -2.04 -4.00
C HIS A 371 34.56 -1.84 -5.30
N HIS A 372 35.76 -2.40 -5.39
CA HIS A 372 36.65 -2.27 -6.58
C HIS A 372 36.10 -2.89 -7.88
N ARG A 373 35.01 -3.64 -7.82
CA ARG A 373 34.38 -4.28 -8.99
C ARG A 373 33.25 -3.45 -9.61
N GLU A 374 32.88 -2.35 -8.98
CA GLU A 374 31.86 -1.45 -9.51
C GLU A 374 32.53 -0.54 -10.52
N LEU A 375 32.11 -0.65 -11.79
CA LEU A 375 32.54 0.25 -12.83
C LEU A 375 32.08 1.65 -12.42
N ALA A 376 33.02 2.55 -12.13
CA ALA A 376 32.77 3.93 -12.45
C ALA A 376 32.41 3.92 -13.94
N GLU A 377 31.15 4.21 -14.26
CA GLU A 377 30.80 4.44 -15.64
C GLU A 377 31.59 5.67 -16.10
N ASP A 378 31.88 5.80 -17.39
CA ASP A 378 32.50 7.01 -17.96
C ASP A 378 31.72 8.31 -17.68
N ARG A 379 30.57 8.20 -17.01
CA ARG A 379 29.55 9.22 -16.76
C ARG A 379 29.57 9.82 -15.36
N TYR A 380 30.11 9.13 -14.36
CA TYR A 380 30.12 9.62 -12.97
C TYR A 380 31.24 9.01 -12.13
N VAL A 381 31.69 9.73 -11.11
CA VAL A 381 32.76 9.31 -10.20
C VAL A 381 32.17 8.72 -8.93
N ILE A 382 32.73 7.60 -8.45
CA ILE A 382 32.41 7.05 -7.13
C ILE A 382 33.54 7.41 -6.17
N SER A 383 33.22 8.14 -5.09
CA SER A 383 34.20 8.65 -4.14
C SER A 383 33.72 8.50 -2.69
N GLU A 384 34.68 8.47 -1.77
CA GLU A 384 34.46 8.54 -0.32
C GLU A 384 35.09 9.81 0.27
N GLN A 385 35.65 10.69 -0.56
CA GLN A 385 36.39 11.88 -0.12
C GLN A 385 35.45 13.03 0.22
N PRO A 386 35.48 13.60 1.45
CA PRO A 386 34.59 14.71 1.82
C PRO A 386 34.76 15.97 0.95
N ALA A 387 35.93 16.15 0.35
CA ALA A 387 36.21 17.26 -0.57
C ALA A 387 35.25 17.30 -1.78
N GLU A 388 34.68 16.16 -2.16
CA GLU A 388 33.71 16.08 -3.25
C GLU A 388 32.40 16.82 -2.91
N ILE A 389 31.95 16.71 -1.65
CA ILE A 389 30.79 17.45 -1.15
C ILE A 389 31.09 18.95 -1.14
N ALA A 390 32.28 19.34 -0.67
CA ALA A 390 32.65 20.75 -0.58
C ALA A 390 32.71 21.47 -1.94
N SER A 391 33.04 20.72 -3.00
CA SER A 391 33.15 21.25 -4.36
C SER A 391 31.85 21.22 -5.17
N ALA A 392 30.77 20.66 -4.62
CA ALA A 392 29.53 20.51 -5.35
C ALA A 392 28.70 21.81 -5.37
N ASP A 393 28.02 22.06 -6.50
CA ASP A 393 27.04 23.12 -6.64
C ASP A 393 25.66 22.67 -6.11
N LEU A 394 25.37 21.37 -6.24
CA LEU A 394 24.10 20.75 -5.85
C LEU A 394 24.35 19.48 -5.04
N LEU A 395 23.49 19.22 -4.05
CA LEU A 395 23.60 18.07 -3.15
C LEU A 395 22.31 17.24 -3.16
N ILE A 396 22.43 15.91 -3.26
CA ILE A 396 21.28 15.00 -3.19
C ILE A 396 21.52 13.96 -2.09
N ASN A 397 20.60 13.81 -1.15
CA ASN A 397 20.57 12.67 -0.24
C ASN A 397 19.74 11.54 -0.85
N ALA A 398 20.39 10.42 -1.19
CA ALA A 398 19.76 9.24 -1.78
C ALA A 398 20.01 7.98 -0.93
N THR A 399 20.34 8.15 0.36
CA THR A 399 20.78 7.03 1.21
C THR A 399 19.63 6.11 1.65
N GLY A 400 18.39 6.61 1.73
CA GLY A 400 17.25 5.88 2.32
C GLY A 400 17.49 5.67 3.82
N SER A 401 16.61 6.12 4.70
CA SER A 401 16.84 6.09 6.15
C SER A 401 17.13 4.69 6.74
N ASP A 402 18.43 4.35 6.85
CA ASP A 402 18.97 3.43 7.87
C ASP A 402 19.07 4.13 9.25
N ALA A 403 18.24 5.14 9.48
CA ALA A 403 18.40 6.12 10.55
C ALA A 403 17.35 5.88 11.64
N GLU A 404 17.64 4.88 12.47
CA GLU A 404 17.24 4.94 13.88
C GLU A 404 18.41 4.58 14.80
N ASP A 405 19.36 3.78 14.31
CA ASP A 405 20.53 3.33 15.09
C ASP A 405 21.89 3.68 14.47
N SER A 406 22.00 4.64 13.54
CA SER A 406 23.32 5.10 13.07
C SER A 406 23.78 6.33 13.86
N PRO A 407 24.62 6.19 14.91
CA PRO A 407 25.27 7.30 15.60
C PRO A 407 26.26 8.08 14.72
N GLU A 408 26.40 7.71 13.45
CA GLU A 408 27.34 8.28 12.48
C GLU A 408 26.56 8.77 11.26
N TRP A 409 26.06 10.01 11.30
CA TRP A 409 25.83 10.77 10.09
C TRP A 409 27.21 11.01 9.45
N PRO A 410 27.63 10.25 8.42
CA PRO A 410 29.05 10.16 8.09
C PRO A 410 29.55 11.32 7.22
N TRP A 411 28.69 12.31 6.94
CA TRP A 411 28.95 13.39 6.01
C TRP A 411 28.92 14.73 6.73
N SER A 412 30.01 15.49 6.64
CA SER A 412 30.04 16.87 7.13
C SER A 412 29.26 17.77 6.17
N LEU A 413 27.95 17.90 6.39
CA LEU A 413 27.08 18.79 5.60
C LEU A 413 27.55 20.25 5.66
N ASP A 414 28.23 20.65 6.74
CA ASP A 414 28.87 21.96 6.89
C ASP A 414 29.89 22.28 5.76
N LEU A 415 30.43 21.26 5.11
CA LEU A 415 31.35 21.45 3.99
C LEU A 415 30.63 21.89 2.73
N PHE A 416 29.36 21.56 2.57
CA PHE A 416 28.59 21.96 1.40
C PHE A 416 28.31 23.47 1.46
N GLN A 417 28.61 24.17 0.37
CA GLN A 417 28.42 25.62 0.22
C GLN A 417 27.75 25.94 -1.12
N GLY A 418 27.05 24.95 -1.70
CA GLY A 418 26.36 25.07 -2.98
C GLY A 418 25.04 25.84 -2.90
N GLU A 419 24.24 25.72 -3.96
CA GLU A 419 23.04 26.56 -4.15
C GLU A 419 21.76 25.88 -3.67
N ALA A 420 21.62 24.58 -3.88
CA ALA A 420 20.40 23.85 -3.54
C ALA A 420 20.68 22.39 -3.18
N ALA A 421 19.79 21.82 -2.37
CA ALA A 421 19.84 20.42 -2.00
C ALA A 421 18.49 19.69 -2.20
N LEU A 422 18.55 18.38 -2.33
CA LEU A 422 17.40 17.48 -2.51
C LEU A 422 17.49 16.32 -1.53
N GLU A 423 16.46 16.16 -0.70
CA GLU A 423 16.20 14.92 0.03
C GLU A 423 15.31 14.00 -0.82
N MET A 424 15.67 12.72 -0.94
CA MET A 424 14.84 11.74 -1.64
C MET A 424 13.95 10.92 -0.69
N ASP A 425 14.25 10.91 0.61
CA ASP A 425 13.48 10.21 1.62
C ASP A 425 12.37 11.08 2.23
N TYR A 426 11.16 10.54 2.32
CA TYR A 426 10.02 11.20 2.98
C TYR A 426 9.39 10.33 4.09
N SER A 427 9.97 9.17 4.39
CA SER A 427 9.37 8.14 5.26
C SER A 427 9.08 8.65 6.68
N ARG A 428 9.94 9.50 7.23
CA ARG A 428 9.90 9.97 8.62
C ARG A 428 9.51 11.45 8.78
N GLY A 429 8.93 12.07 7.75
CA GLY A 429 8.64 13.51 7.78
C GLY A 429 9.88 14.33 7.40
N GLU A 430 10.20 15.36 8.19
CA GLU A 430 11.42 16.17 7.96
C GLU A 430 12.66 15.41 8.45
N THR A 431 13.64 15.23 7.57
CA THR A 431 14.87 14.48 7.89
C THR A 431 15.93 15.35 8.57
N ALA A 432 16.93 14.71 9.21
CA ALA A 432 18.09 15.42 9.76
C ALA A 432 18.88 16.18 8.68
N PHE A 433 18.97 15.62 7.46
CA PHE A 433 19.57 16.30 6.31
C PHE A 433 18.84 17.59 5.97
N GLU A 434 17.51 17.52 5.86
CA GLU A 434 16.69 18.70 5.59
C GLU A 434 16.85 19.74 6.68
N LYS A 435 16.78 19.32 7.95
CA LYS A 435 16.89 20.20 9.10
C LYS A 435 18.23 20.93 9.15
N THR A 436 19.34 20.20 9.06
CA THR A 436 20.69 20.80 9.11
C THR A 436 20.89 21.83 8.01
N LEU A 437 20.52 21.51 6.77
CA LEU A 437 20.73 22.44 5.65
C LEU A 437 19.83 23.67 5.70
N ARG A 438 18.57 23.54 6.17
CA ARG A 438 17.65 24.68 6.31
C ARG A 438 17.98 25.55 7.52
N GLU A 439 18.14 24.95 8.70
CA GLU A 439 18.31 25.68 9.96
C GLU A 439 19.73 26.23 10.11
N ASP A 440 20.75 25.43 9.82
CA ASP A 440 22.14 25.81 10.10
C ASP A 440 22.76 26.62 8.96
N GLN A 441 22.28 26.45 7.72
CA GLN A 441 22.86 27.09 6.53
C GLN A 441 21.90 27.99 5.75
N GLY A 442 20.60 28.02 6.09
CA GLY A 442 19.61 28.88 5.42
C GLY A 442 19.36 28.53 3.95
N MET A 443 19.64 27.29 3.55
CA MET A 443 19.64 26.86 2.16
C MET A 443 18.26 26.42 1.66
N GLU A 444 18.02 26.55 0.35
CA GLU A 444 16.88 25.93 -0.30
C GLU A 444 17.05 24.40 -0.35
N VAL A 445 16.10 23.68 0.25
CA VAL A 445 16.10 22.22 0.27
C VAL A 445 14.76 21.70 -0.22
N TRP A 446 14.78 21.00 -1.35
CA TRP A 446 13.66 20.19 -1.82
C TRP A 446 13.49 18.97 -0.93
N SER A 447 12.30 18.79 -0.36
CA SER A 447 12.00 17.67 0.53
C SER A 447 11.78 16.37 -0.24
N GLY A 448 11.87 15.23 0.46
CA GLY A 448 11.46 13.94 -0.12
C GLY A 448 10.00 13.92 -0.60
N PHE A 449 9.14 14.77 -0.04
CA PHE A 449 7.76 14.92 -0.50
C PHE A 449 7.68 15.65 -1.85
N ASP A 450 8.52 16.66 -2.07
CA ASP A 450 8.61 17.36 -3.36
C ASP A 450 9.21 16.43 -4.42
N PHE A 451 10.22 15.66 -4.04
CA PHE A 451 10.78 14.59 -4.88
C PHE A 451 9.73 13.56 -5.28
N PHE A 452 8.99 13.03 -4.31
CA PHE A 452 7.89 12.10 -4.54
C PHE A 452 6.85 12.69 -5.50
N ALA A 453 6.43 13.95 -5.31
CA ALA A 453 5.49 14.62 -6.19
C ALA A 453 6.02 14.69 -7.64
N SER A 454 7.29 15.08 -7.80
CA SER A 454 7.93 15.25 -9.11
C SER A 454 8.05 13.95 -9.89
N GLN A 455 8.41 12.84 -9.23
CA GLN A 455 8.48 11.54 -9.90
C GLN A 455 7.08 10.95 -10.15
N ALA A 456 6.12 11.14 -9.24
CA ALA A 456 4.78 10.55 -9.34
C ALA A 456 3.96 11.14 -10.50
N ARG A 457 4.10 12.44 -10.78
CA ARG A 457 3.47 13.06 -11.96
C ARG A 457 3.98 12.48 -13.28
N LEU A 458 5.25 12.10 -13.34
CA LEU A 458 5.82 11.46 -14.53
C LEU A 458 5.30 10.02 -14.65
N GLN A 459 5.14 9.32 -13.54
CA GLN A 459 4.49 8.02 -13.52
C GLN A 459 3.05 8.10 -14.01
N ALA A 460 2.27 9.10 -13.60
CA ALA A 460 0.90 9.31 -14.09
C ALA A 460 0.83 9.50 -15.61
N ARG A 461 1.82 10.19 -16.20
CA ARG A 461 1.95 10.29 -17.66
C ARG A 461 2.20 8.92 -18.29
N HIS A 462 3.06 8.09 -17.72
CA HIS A 462 3.33 6.75 -18.24
C HIS A 462 2.15 5.78 -18.07
N PHE A 463 1.45 5.85 -16.95
CA PHE A 463 0.32 4.97 -16.64
C PHE A 463 -0.94 5.31 -17.44
N TYR A 464 -1.25 6.60 -17.61
CA TYR A 464 -2.53 7.02 -18.19
C TYR A 464 -2.45 8.23 -19.13
N GLY A 465 -1.25 8.70 -19.48
CA GLY A 465 -1.10 9.90 -20.30
C GLY A 465 -1.57 11.18 -19.60
N ILE A 466 -1.65 11.17 -18.27
CA ILE A 466 -2.11 12.33 -17.50
C ILE A 466 -0.92 13.27 -17.26
N GLU A 467 -0.99 14.45 -17.84
CA GLU A 467 -0.02 15.51 -17.57
C GLU A 467 -0.43 16.30 -16.32
N VAL A 468 0.46 16.36 -15.33
CA VAL A 468 0.31 17.15 -14.10
C VAL A 468 1.53 18.05 -13.97
N SER A 469 1.31 19.35 -13.76
CA SER A 469 2.39 20.30 -13.53
C SER A 469 3.14 19.98 -12.22
N LEU A 470 4.43 20.32 -12.13
CA LEU A 470 5.20 20.12 -10.91
C LEU A 470 4.56 20.84 -9.70
N HIS A 471 4.11 22.08 -9.90
CA HIS A 471 3.42 22.85 -8.86
C HIS A 471 2.15 22.14 -8.36
N THR A 472 1.28 21.71 -9.28
CA THR A 472 0.05 20.97 -8.91
C THR A 472 0.37 19.66 -8.19
N ALA A 473 1.40 18.95 -8.62
CA ALA A 473 1.81 17.70 -7.98
C ALA A 473 2.27 17.93 -6.53
N ILE A 474 3.06 18.98 -6.29
CA ILE A 474 3.54 19.37 -4.95
C ILE A 474 2.36 19.78 -4.05
N GLU A 475 1.46 20.62 -4.53
CA GLU A 475 0.26 21.02 -3.78
C GLU A 475 -0.61 19.82 -3.39
N MET A 476 -0.81 18.89 -4.33
CA MET A 476 -1.56 17.66 -4.04
C MET A 476 -0.91 16.84 -2.93
N VAL A 477 0.42 16.73 -2.91
CA VAL A 477 1.14 16.04 -1.82
C VAL A 477 0.97 16.80 -0.49
N ARG A 478 1.02 18.13 -0.49
CA ARG A 478 0.78 18.95 0.72
C ARG A 478 -0.60 18.70 1.30
N GLU A 479 -1.64 18.66 0.47
CA GLU A 479 -3.01 18.36 0.91
C GLU A 479 -3.14 16.93 1.47
N ILE A 480 -2.58 15.93 0.79
CA ILE A 480 -2.57 14.53 1.26
C ILE A 480 -1.89 14.45 2.63
N ARG A 481 -0.79 15.18 2.83
CA ARG A 481 -0.06 15.21 4.09
C ARG A 481 -0.89 15.78 5.24
N LEU A 482 -1.68 16.82 4.96
CA LEU A 482 -2.60 17.40 5.93
C LEU A 482 -3.74 16.43 6.28
N GLU A 483 -4.29 15.72 5.29
CA GLU A 483 -5.37 14.73 5.49
C GLU A 483 -4.94 13.51 6.31
N ARG A 484 -3.69 13.07 6.18
CA ARG A 484 -3.13 11.96 6.97
C ARG A 484 -2.88 12.34 8.44
N GLY A 485 -2.69 13.63 8.74
CA GLY A 485 -2.25 14.09 10.06
C GLY A 485 -0.76 13.86 10.31
N ARG A 486 -0.15 14.63 11.23
CA ARG A 486 1.30 14.62 11.49
C ARG A 486 1.83 13.30 12.08
N ASP A 487 0.96 12.47 12.68
CA ASP A 487 1.35 11.27 13.45
C ASP A 487 1.15 9.94 12.68
N ASN A 488 0.80 9.96 11.39
CA ASN A 488 0.55 8.76 10.57
C ASN A 488 1.62 8.52 9.48
N TYR A 489 2.80 9.12 9.63
CA TYR A 489 4.00 8.71 8.90
C TYR A 489 4.69 7.62 9.73
N PRO A 490 5.17 6.53 9.11
CA PRO A 490 5.76 5.44 9.88
C PRO A 490 6.99 5.93 10.65
N VAL A 491 6.93 5.77 11.97
CA VAL A 491 8.10 5.32 12.72
C VAL A 491 8.22 3.85 12.33
N ILE A 492 9.30 3.50 11.62
CA ILE A 492 9.64 2.09 11.37
C ILE A 492 9.83 1.49 12.76
N SER A 493 8.98 0.54 13.15
CA SER A 493 9.13 -0.15 14.45
C SER A 493 10.07 -1.32 14.35
#